data_AF-A0A8S9KHG9-F1
#
_entry.id   AF-A0A8S9KHG9-F1
#
_cell.length_a   1.000
_cell.length_b   1.000
_cell.length_c   1.000
_cell.angle_alpha   90.00
_cell.angle_beta   90.00
_cell.angle_gamma   90.00
#
_symmetry.space_group_name_H-M   'P 1'
#
loop_
_entity.id
_entity.type
_entity.pdbx_description
1 polymer ?
#
loop_
_entity_poly.entity_id
_entity_poly.type
_entity_poly.pdbx_seq_one_letter_code
_entity_poly.pdbx_strand_id
1 'polypeptide(L)'
;VLAVPMLAPRSYTREDVVELQCHGSEVCLRRVLRACVDAGARLAEPGEFTLRAFLNGRLDLTQAENVEKLISAKSSAAADAALEGIQA
;
A
#
# COMPACT_ATOMS: atom_id res chain seq x y z
N VAL A 1 -16.67 -10.96 -2.43
CA VAL A 1 -15.83 -9.76 -2.21
C VAL A 1 -15.90 -9.47 -0.73
N LEU A 2 -14.76 -9.20 -0.09
CA LEU A 2 -14.66 -8.71 1.27
C LEU A 2 -14.17 -7.26 1.22
N ALA A 3 -14.78 -6.38 2.00
CA ALA A 3 -14.33 -4.99 2.15
C ALA A 3 -13.78 -4.78 3.56
N VAL A 4 -12.57 -4.23 3.67
CA VAL A 4 -11.91 -3.97 4.95
C VAL A 4 -11.69 -2.46 5.09
N PRO A 5 -12.54 -1.76 5.88
CA PRO A 5 -12.35 -0.34 6.15
C PRO A 5 -11.30 -0.13 7.25
N MET A 6 -10.39 0.81 7.02
CA MET A 6 -9.41 1.31 7.97
C MET A 6 -9.56 2.83 8.04
N LEU A 7 -10.23 3.31 9.08
CA LEU A 7 -10.49 4.74 9.25
C LEU A 7 -9.26 5.47 9.78
N ALA A 8 -9.05 6.68 9.30
CA ALA A 8 -8.00 7.57 9.77
C ALA A 8 -8.03 7.73 11.30
N PRO A 9 -6.87 7.82 11.98
CA PRO A 9 -5.51 7.74 11.44
C PRO A 9 -4.95 6.30 11.39
N ARG A 10 -5.79 5.27 11.60
CA ARG A 10 -5.39 3.87 11.80
C ARG A 10 -5.36 3.09 10.48
N SER A 11 -4.65 3.63 9.50
CA SER A 11 -4.43 3.02 8.18
C SER A 11 -2.96 3.16 7.76
N TYR A 12 -2.58 2.54 6.65
CA TYR A 12 -1.23 2.66 6.10
C TYR A 12 -0.87 4.10 5.72
N THR A 13 -1.77 4.81 5.03
CA THR A 13 -1.53 6.21 4.61
C THR A 13 -1.91 7.23 5.68
N ARG A 14 -2.48 6.80 6.82
CA ARG A 14 -3.19 7.64 7.82
C ARG A 14 -4.46 8.34 7.32
N GLU A 15 -4.88 8.11 6.08
CA GLU A 15 -6.16 8.57 5.54
C GLU A 15 -7.23 7.48 5.71
N ASP A 16 -8.49 7.76 5.37
CA ASP A 16 -9.50 6.71 5.26
C ASP A 16 -9.16 5.79 4.08
N VAL A 17 -8.98 4.49 4.36
CA VAL A 17 -8.63 3.47 3.38
C VAL A 17 -9.67 2.35 3.42
N VAL A 18 -10.06 1.85 2.25
CA VAL A 18 -10.82 0.60 2.12
C VAL A 18 -10.09 -0.35 1.18
N GLU A 19 -9.88 -1.58 1.63
CA GLU A 19 -9.35 -2.65 0.78
C GLU A 19 -10.49 -3.52 0.26
N LEU A 20 -10.54 -3.71 -1.06
CA LEU A 20 -11.51 -4.55 -1.74
C LEU A 20 -10.87 -5.88 -2.16
N GLN A 21 -11.04 -6.90 -1.33
CA GLN A 21 -10.54 -8.23 -1.59
C GLN A 21 -11.55 -9.00 -2.45
N CYS A 22 -11.20 -9.25 -3.70
CA CYS A 22 -12.06 -9.89 -4.69
C CYS A 22 -11.40 -11.13 -5.32
N HIS A 23 -12.16 -11.87 -6.13
CA HIS A 23 -11.62 -13.02 -6.86
C HIS A 23 -10.47 -12.57 -7.78
N GLY A 24 -9.33 -13.24 -7.71
CA GLY A 24 -8.09 -12.84 -8.35
C GLY A 24 -8.02 -13.04 -9.87
N SER A 25 -9.15 -13.24 -10.56
CA SER A 25 -9.12 -13.28 -12.02
C SER A 25 -8.89 -11.87 -12.57
N GLU A 26 -8.08 -11.75 -13.63
CA GLU A 26 -7.75 -10.46 -14.24
C GLU A 26 -9.00 -9.66 -14.65
N VAL A 27 -10.01 -10.36 -15.17
CA VAL A 27 -11.29 -9.75 -15.56
C VAL A 27 -12.01 -9.15 -14.34
N CYS A 28 -12.06 -9.87 -13.21
CA CYS A 28 -12.66 -9.37 -11.98
C CYS A 28 -11.90 -8.15 -11.43
N LEU A 29 -10.56 -8.22 -11.37
CA LEU A 29 -9.72 -7.13 -10.88
C LEU A 29 -9.86 -5.86 -11.73
N ARG A 30 -9.83 -5.98 -13.07
CA ARG A 30 -10.03 -4.85 -13.98
C ARG A 30 -11.41 -4.21 -13.81
N ARG A 31 -12.46 -5.01 -13.60
CA ARG A 31 -13.83 -4.51 -13.36
C ARG A 31 -13.94 -3.77 -12.03
N VAL A 32 -13.34 -4.29 -10.96
CA VAL A 32 -13.33 -3.63 -9.65
C VAL A 32 -12.57 -2.30 -9.71
N LEU A 33 -11.37 -2.29 -10.31
CA LEU A 33 -10.60 -1.06 -10.50
C LEU A 33 -11.38 -0.03 -11.32
N ARG A 34 -12.01 -0.45 -12.41
CA ARG A 34 -12.82 0.44 -13.25
C ARG A 34 -13.99 1.04 -12.48
N ALA A 35 -14.70 0.23 -11.70
CA ALA A 35 -15.81 0.71 -10.86
C ALA A 35 -15.36 1.76 -9.83
N CYS A 36 -14.15 1.62 -9.25
CA CYS A 36 -13.60 2.63 -8.34
C CYS A 36 -13.33 3.96 -9.06
N VAL A 37 -12.76 3.90 -10.27
CA VAL A 37 -12.49 5.10 -11.08
C VAL A 37 -13.78 5.77 -11.54
N ASP A 38 -14.77 5.00 -12.00
CA ASP A 38 -16.08 5.52 -12.39
C ASP A 38 -16.84 6.16 -11.20
N ALA A 39 -16.55 5.72 -9.97
CA ALA A 39 -17.05 6.32 -8.73
C ALA A 39 -16.27 7.57 -8.27
N GLY A 40 -15.26 8.02 -9.03
CA GLY A 40 -14.50 9.25 -8.77
C GLY A 40 -13.08 9.05 -8.25
N ALA A 41 -12.60 7.82 -8.09
CA ALA A 41 -11.20 7.59 -7.72
C ALA A 41 -10.25 7.92 -8.89
N ARG A 42 -9.05 8.42 -8.57
CA ARG A 42 -7.95 8.53 -9.53
C ARG A 42 -7.04 7.31 -9.41
N LEU A 43 -6.46 6.85 -10.53
CA LEU A 43 -5.38 5.88 -10.51
C LEU A 43 -4.18 6.42 -9.75
N ALA A 44 -3.66 5.64 -8.80
CA ALA A 44 -2.49 6.01 -8.02
C ALA A 44 -1.23 6.06 -8.91
N GLU A 45 -0.33 6.98 -8.60
CA GLU A 45 1.00 7.05 -9.17
C GLU A 45 1.94 6.01 -8.52
N PRO A 46 3.07 5.67 -9.16
CA PRO A 46 4.06 4.77 -8.57
C PRO A 46 4.52 5.24 -7.18
N GLY A 47 4.40 4.38 -6.18
CA GLY A 47 4.82 4.66 -4.80
C GLY A 47 3.89 5.62 -4.03
N GLU A 48 2.79 6.11 -4.63
CA GLU A 48 1.97 7.16 -4.05
C GLU A 48 1.43 6.80 -2.65
N PHE A 49 1.04 5.56 -2.41
CA PHE A 49 0.57 5.12 -1.09
C PHE A 49 1.65 5.24 0.00
N THR A 50 2.89 4.82 -0.28
CA THR A 50 4.00 4.93 0.66
C THR A 50 4.45 6.38 0.84
N LEU A 51 4.41 7.18 -0.25
CA LEU A 51 4.66 8.62 -0.17
C LEU A 51 3.66 9.30 0.79
N ARG A 52 2.36 8.98 0.70
CA ARG A 52 1.36 9.52 1.62
C ARG A 52 1.57 9.08 3.06
N ALA A 53 1.97 7.82 3.27
CA ALA A 53 2.35 7.33 4.61
C ALA A 53 3.51 8.15 5.21
N PHE A 54 4.53 8.49 4.40
CA PHE A 54 5.61 9.37 4.79
C PHE A 54 5.13 10.80 5.09
N LEU A 55 4.39 11.42 4.16
CA LEU A 55 3.89 12.79 4.31
C LEU A 55 2.97 12.95 5.53
N ASN A 56 2.21 11.91 5.88
CA ASN A 56 1.34 11.90 7.05
C ASN A 56 2.02 11.39 8.33
N GLY A 57 3.36 11.26 8.31
CA GLY A 57 4.19 10.91 9.48
C GLY A 57 3.95 9.50 10.03
N ARG A 58 3.45 8.57 9.21
CA ARG A 58 3.34 7.14 9.56
C ARG A 58 4.68 6.44 9.50
N LEU A 59 5.49 6.85 8.52
CA LEU A 59 6.84 6.39 8.24
C LEU A 59 7.77 7.60 8.15
N ASP A 60 9.04 7.45 8.50
CA ASP A 60 10.07 8.36 8.03
C ASP A 60 10.58 7.97 6.62
N LEU A 61 11.52 8.74 6.07
CA LEU A 61 12.04 8.51 4.73
C LEU A 61 12.81 7.18 4.64
N THR A 62 13.59 6.84 5.66
CA THR A 62 14.39 5.61 5.70
C THR A 62 13.48 4.38 5.75
N GLN A 63 12.44 4.40 6.58
CA GLN A 63 11.41 3.37 6.64
C GLN A 63 10.69 3.23 5.30
N ALA A 64 10.32 4.34 4.66
CA ALA A 64 9.67 4.34 3.34
C ALA A 64 10.56 3.73 2.24
N GLU A 65 11.85 4.02 2.21
CA GLU A 65 12.81 3.39 1.29
C GLU A 65 12.97 1.90 1.55
N ASN A 66 12.97 1.48 2.82
CA ASN A 66 13.11 0.07 3.17
C ASN A 66 11.87 -0.76 2.78
N VAL A 67 10.69 -0.16 2.61
CA VAL A 67 9.52 -0.85 2.03
C VAL A 67 9.81 -1.34 0.61
N GLU A 68 10.46 -0.52 -0.23
CA GLU A 68 10.82 -0.91 -1.60
C GLU A 68 11.90 -2.01 -1.59
N LYS A 69 12.91 -1.88 -0.71
CA LYS A 69 13.96 -2.90 -0.53
C LYS A 69 13.38 -4.24 -0.10
N LEU A 70 12.36 -4.24 0.76
CA LEU A 70 11.70 -5.46 1.20
C LEU A 70 10.93 -6.13 0.05
N ILE A 71 10.19 -5.35 -0.76
CA ILE A 71 9.43 -5.85 -1.91
C ILE A 71 10.37 -6.41 -3.00
N SER A 72 11.52 -5.77 -3.21
CA SER A 72 12.49 -6.13 -4.26
C SER A 72 13.54 -7.18 -3.82
N ALA A 73 13.50 -7.62 -2.55
CA ALA A 73 14.48 -8.52 -1.96
C ALA A 73 14.56 -9.88 -2.70
N LYS A 74 15.79 -10.33 -2.96
CA LYS A 74 16.08 -11.61 -3.66
C LYS A 74 16.72 -12.67 -2.75
N SER A 75 16.89 -12.37 -1.47
CA SER A 75 17.41 -13.29 -0.46
C SER A 75 16.76 -13.00 0.90
N SER A 76 16.68 -14.02 1.76
CA SER A 76 16.15 -13.84 3.12
C SER A 76 16.94 -12.78 3.89
N ALA A 77 18.28 -12.80 3.80
CA ALA A 77 19.12 -11.81 4.46
C ALA A 77 18.84 -10.36 4.00
N ALA A 78 18.53 -10.13 2.72
CA ALA A 78 18.16 -8.81 2.23
C ALA A 78 16.77 -8.39 2.72
N ALA A 79 15.81 -9.33 2.77
CA ALA A 79 14.48 -9.09 3.33
C ALA A 79 14.55 -8.77 4.83
N ASP A 80 15.34 -9.51 5.59
CA ASP A 80 15.53 -9.32 7.03
C ASP A 80 16.15 -7.95 7.33
N ALA A 81 17.21 -7.56 6.60
CA ALA A 81 17.83 -6.25 6.74
C ALA A 81 16.87 -5.10 6.39
N ALA A 82 16.04 -5.26 5.35
CA ALA A 82 15.01 -4.27 5.01
C ALA A 82 13.93 -4.18 6.09
N LEU A 83 13.52 -5.33 6.66
CA LEU A 83 12.53 -5.37 7.72
C LEU A 83 13.02 -4.69 9.01
N GLU A 84 14.28 -4.92 9.40
CA GLU A 84 14.91 -4.22 10.52
C GLU A 84 14.86 -2.70 10.33
N GLY A 85 15.15 -2.25 9.12
CA GLY A 85 15.08 -0.82 8.77
C GLY A 85 13.66 -0.22 8.69
N ILE A 86 12.61 -1.03 8.69
CA ILE A 86 11.21 -0.57 8.81
C ILE A 86 10.79 -0.49 10.30
N GLN A 87 11.38 -1.33 11.15
CA GLN A 87 11.02 -1.48 12.56
C GLN A 87 11.82 -0.58 13.51
N ALA A 88 12.97 -0.06 13.05
CA ALA A 88 13.77 0.95 13.74
C ALA A 88 12.99 2.26 13.93
#